data_AF-A0A479ZU83-F1
#
_entry.id   AF-A0A479ZU83-F1
#
_cell.length_a   1.000
_cell.length_b   1.000
_cell.length_c   1.000
_cell.angle_alpha   90.00
_cell.angle_beta   90.00
_cell.angle_gamma   90.00
#
_symmetry.space_group_name_H-M   'P 1'
#
loop_
_entity.id
_entity.type
_entity.pdbx_description
1 polymer ?
#
loop_
_entity_poly.entity_id
_entity_poly.type
_entity_poly.pdbx_seq_one_letter_code
_entity_poly.pdbx_strand_id
1 'polypeptide(L)' 'MLNNPEYSYKWEKKKNWYRKNDILPYDEEGVGKNGVLIFSEDDYTNDSPYGSINSQKIHQLIEKIFGNP' A
#
# COMPACT_ATOMS: atom_id res chain seq x y z
N MET A 1 5.40 9.98 1.52
CA MET A 1 4.52 11.17 1.42
C MET A 1 3.65 11.44 2.68
N LEU A 2 3.94 10.86 3.86
CA LEU A 2 3.08 10.99 5.06
C LEU A 2 3.34 12.22 5.94
N ASN A 3 4.41 12.98 5.69
CA ASN A 3 4.69 14.23 6.42
C ASN A 3 3.79 15.39 5.98
N ASN A 4 2.96 15.21 4.93
CA ASN A 4 1.91 16.14 4.59
C ASN A 4 0.58 15.67 5.23
N PRO A 5 0.06 16.37 6.26
CA PRO A 5 -1.12 15.95 6.99
C PRO A 5 -2.39 15.90 6.13
N GLU A 6 -2.48 16.74 5.09
CA GLU A 6 -3.61 16.70 4.15
C GLU A 6 -3.58 15.44 3.28
N TYR A 7 -2.38 15.03 2.84
CA TYR A 7 -2.20 13.81 2.08
C TYR A 7 -2.56 12.57 2.92
N SER A 8 -2.08 12.52 4.16
CA SER A 8 -2.41 11.44 5.11
C SER A 8 -3.93 11.32 5.32
N TYR A 9 -4.61 12.44 5.57
CA TYR A 9 -6.07 12.44 5.75
C TYR A 9 -6.84 11.95 4.51
N LYS A 10 -6.43 12.40 3.32
CA LYS A 10 -7.03 11.93 2.05
C LYS A 10 -6.76 10.44 1.83
N TRP A 11 -5.57 9.97 2.20
CA TRP A 11 -5.20 8.56 2.10
C TRP A 11 -6.04 7.68 3.03
N GLU A 12 -6.22 8.06 4.29
CA GLU A 12 -7.09 7.36 5.23
C GLU A 12 -8.54 7.27 4.75
N LYS A 13 -9.07 8.37 4.18
CA LYS A 13 -10.40 8.35 3.55
C LYS A 13 -10.49 7.33 2.42
N LYS A 14 -9.44 7.24 1.60
CA LYS A 14 -9.38 6.33 0.46
C LYS A 14 -9.30 4.87 0.92
N LYS A 15 -8.47 4.55 1.93
CA LYS A 15 -8.42 3.22 2.56
C LYS A 15 -9.78 2.79 3.11
N ASN A 16 -10.47 3.70 3.81
CA ASN A 16 -11.82 3.44 4.31
C ASN A 16 -12.84 3.20 3.20
N TRP A 17 -12.72 3.89 2.06
CA TRP A 17 -13.57 3.62 0.90
C TRP A 17 -13.33 2.20 0.36
N TYR A 18 -12.08 1.76 0.22
CA TYR A 18 -11.76 0.40 -0.24
C TYR A 18 -12.35 -0.67 0.68
N ARG A 19 -12.14 -0.55 2.00
CA ARG A 19 -12.72 -1.46 3.01
C ARG A 19 -14.24 -1.56 2.90
N LYS A 20 -14.92 -0.41 2.81
CA LYS A 20 -16.38 -0.36 2.66
C LYS A 20 -16.89 -1.03 1.38
N ASN A 21 -16.05 -1.13 0.36
CA ASN A 21 -16.35 -1.79 -0.90
C ASN A 21 -15.83 -3.24 -0.94
N ASP A 22 -15.47 -3.84 0.21
CA ASP A 22 -14.97 -5.22 0.30
C ASP A 22 -13.72 -5.43 -0.60
N ILE A 23 -12.89 -4.39 -0.69
CA ILE A 23 -11.54 -4.41 -1.27
C ILE A 23 -10.58 -4.25 -0.10
N LEU A 24 -9.96 -5.35 0.31
CA LEU A 24 -9.21 -5.42 1.56
C LEU A 24 -7.70 -5.29 1.33
N PRO A 25 -6.96 -4.56 2.19
CA PRO A 25 -5.51 -4.54 2.18
C PRO A 25 -4.91 -5.95 2.30
N TYR A 26 -4.05 -6.32 1.34
CA TYR A 26 -3.42 -7.64 1.33
C TYR A 26 -2.69 -7.97 2.64
N ASP A 27 -1.87 -7.04 3.13
CA ASP A 27 -1.01 -7.25 4.30
C ASP A 27 -1.75 -7.14 5.65
N GLU A 28 -2.92 -6.50 5.71
CA GLU A 28 -3.66 -6.30 6.97
C GLU A 28 -4.86 -7.24 7.13
N GLU A 29 -5.59 -7.48 6.03
CA GLU A 29 -6.94 -8.08 6.07
C GLU A 29 -7.15 -9.16 5.01
N GLY A 30 -6.16 -9.41 4.14
CA GLY A 30 -6.19 -10.46 3.13
C GLY A 30 -6.96 -10.07 1.87
N VAL A 31 -7.75 -11.00 1.33
CA VAL A 31 -8.46 -10.83 0.05
C VAL A 31 -9.93 -10.51 0.33
N GLY A 32 -10.36 -9.32 -0.07
CA GLY A 32 -11.77 -8.92 -0.05
C GLY A 32 -12.55 -9.58 -1.18
N LYS A 33 -13.87 -9.66 -1.03
CA LYS A 33 -14.77 -10.28 -2.02
C LYS A 33 -14.74 -9.58 -3.37
N ASN A 34 -14.47 -8.28 -3.38
CA ASN A 34 -14.43 -7.46 -4.59
C ASN A 34 -13.00 -7.16 -5.05
N GLY A 35 -11.99 -7.69 -4.36
CA GLY A 35 -10.60 -7.59 -4.74
C GLY A 35 -9.65 -7.39 -3.57
N VAL A 36 -8.38 -7.28 -3.91
CA VAL A 36 -7.29 -7.05 -2.97
C VAL A 36 -6.68 -5.67 -3.22
N LEU A 37 -6.50 -4.88 -2.16
CA LEU A 37 -5.79 -3.62 -2.18
C LEU A 37 -4.30 -3.89 -1.93
N ILE A 38 -3.48 -3.54 -2.91
CA ILE A 38 -2.02 -3.58 -2.83
C ILE A 38 -1.53 -2.15 -2.94
N PHE A 39 -0.74 -1.69 -2.00
CA PHE A 39 -0.18 -0.35 -2.01
C PHE A 39 1.25 -0.37 -1.48
N SER A 40 2.08 0.54 -2.00
CA SER A 40 3.43 0.80 -1.50
C SER A 40 3.47 2.18 -0.87
N GLU A 41 4.13 2.29 0.28
CA GLU A 41 4.42 3.57 0.91
C GLU A 41 5.91 3.86 0.80
N ASP A 42 6.29 5.13 0.69
CA ASP A 42 7.71 5.50 0.67
C ASP A 42 8.37 5.10 1.99
N ASP A 43 9.52 4.44 1.89
CA ASP A 43 10.31 4.03 3.06
C ASP A 43 11.13 5.23 3.54
N TYR A 44 10.70 5.85 4.65
CA TYR A 44 11.47 6.89 5.33
C TYR A 44 12.36 6.25 6.38
N THR A 45 13.52 5.75 5.96
CA THR A 45 14.59 5.38 6.90
C THR A 45 15.48 6.58 7.18
N ASN A 46 16.17 6.60 8.33
CA ASN A 46 17.11 7.67 8.68
C ASN A 46 18.21 7.86 7.59
N ASP A 47 18.48 6.84 6.78
CA ASP A 47 19.44 6.85 5.68
C ASP A 47 18.86 7.33 4.33
N SER A 48 17.54 7.51 4.20
CA SER A 48 16.87 8.01 2.97
C SER A 48 15.79 9.05 3.31
N PRO A 49 16.18 10.32 3.55
CA PRO A 49 15.24 11.39 3.88
C PRO A 49 14.31 11.76 2.72
N TYR A 50 14.68 11.39 1.49
CA TYR A 50 13.84 11.48 0.30
C TYR A 50 13.28 10.09 0.04
N GLY A 51 12.21 9.74 0.77
CA GLY A 51 11.56 8.43 0.70
C GLY A 51 11.53 7.92 -0.75
N SER A 52 12.20 6.80 -0.98
CA SER A 52 12.37 6.24 -2.32
C SER A 52 11.42 5.07 -2.49
N ILE A 53 10.70 5.06 -3.61
CA ILE A 53 9.89 3.90 -3.99
C ILE A 53 10.86 2.77 -4.35
N ASN A 54 10.94 1.76 -3.49
CA ASN A 54 11.78 0.59 -3.73
C ASN A 54 11.08 -0.35 -4.71
N SER A 55 11.47 -0.28 -5.98
CA SER A 55 10.91 -1.13 -7.05
C SER A 55 11.14 -2.62 -6.81
N GLN A 56 12.24 -3.00 -6.17
CA GLN A 56 12.52 -4.40 -5.81
C GLN A 56 11.48 -4.93 -4.80
N LYS A 57 11.14 -4.13 -3.77
CA LYS A 57 10.08 -4.47 -2.80
C LYS A 57 8.72 -4.62 -3.50
N ILE A 58 8.41 -3.72 -4.44
CA ILE A 58 7.18 -3.82 -5.24
C ILE A 58 7.16 -5.12 -6.05
N HIS A 59 8.26 -5.45 -6.71
CA HIS A 59 8.36 -6.67 -7.50
C HIS A 59 8.15 -7.93 -6.65
N GLN A 60 8.82 -8.02 -5.50
CA GLN A 60 8.64 -9.11 -4.53
C GLN A 60 7.20 -9.20 -4.02
N LEU A 61 6.54 -8.07 -3.78
CA LEU A 61 5.14 -8.04 -3.36
C LEU A 61 4.22 -8.59 -4.46
N ILE A 62 4.45 -8.23 -5.72
CA ILE A 62 3.69 -8.76 -6.87
C ILE A 62 3.91 -10.27 -6.99
N GLU A 63 5.16 -10.75 -6.93
CA GLU A 63 5.48 -12.18 -6.99
C GLU A 63 4.83 -12.95 -5.84
N LYS A 64 4.85 -12.42 -4.61
CA LYS A 64 4.22 -13.04 -3.43
C LYS A 64 2.71 -13.18 -3.61
N ILE A 65 2.07 -12.20 -4.23
CA ILE A 65 0.60 -12.16 -4.36
C ILE A 65 0.13 -13.04 -5.52
N PHE A 66 0.80 -12.97 -6.67
CA PHE A 66 0.33 -13.62 -7.89
C PHE A 66 1.05 -14.93 -8.21
N GLY A 67 2.17 -15.23 -7.54
CA GLY A 67 2.97 -16.44 -7.75
C GLY A 67 3.54 -16.48 -9.16
N ASN A 68 4.68 -15.82 -9.38
CA ASN A 68 5.45 -15.70 -10.64
C ASN A 68 4.63 -15.79 -11.95
N PRO A 69 4.35 -14.67 -12.65
CA PRO A 69 3.50 -14.66 -13.84
C PRO A 69 3.97 -15.60 -14.97
#